data_AF-A0A0F9AIC1-F1
#
_entry.id   AF-A0A0F9AIC1-F1
#
_cell.length_a   1.000
_cell.length_b   1.000
_cell.length_c   1.000
_cell.angle_alpha   90.00
_cell.angle_beta   90.00
_cell.angle_gamma   90.00
#
_symmetry.space_group_name_H-M   'P 1'
#
loop_
_entity.id
_entity.type
_entity.pdbx_description
1 polymer ?
#
loop_
_entity_poly.entity_id
_entity_poly.type
_entity_poly.pdbx_seq_one_letter_code
_entity_poly.pdbx_strand_id
1 'polypeptide(L)'
;MTAPVKLEAFASDPNWISFAKALISALKKPEDYGFSDSNQLLAAVALLRGVDTSSLRNPLAAVNWMVLNAPEALEAENGGIAMTGVLLLSQISILDSELAAKIAPKFFEGELSRTQVRDALKSIQVERSGRGVLAHDRVKQAVAFETAVAEFLSDHPDVLQLGSDIKVTKGTRSSRVPADLVVVRNGKPIAAIEVKSHRQKRHQRYLLETLGMATLAAREYSKTVLVIPESWGDSAIVMAKLIEELPDYPQKEALVEPGL
;
A
#
# COMPACT_ATOMS: atom_id res chain seq x y z
N MET A 1 -44.20 -6.55 1.07
CA MET A 1 -42.99 -5.81 0.66
C MET A 1 -42.77 -4.73 1.71
N THR A 2 -41.71 -4.86 2.51
CA THR A 2 -41.31 -3.87 3.53
C THR A 2 -40.77 -2.63 2.83
N ALA A 3 -41.18 -1.44 3.24
CA ALA A 3 -40.68 -0.17 2.70
C ALA A 3 -39.15 -0.11 2.84
N PRO A 4 -38.41 0.49 1.88
CA PRO A 4 -36.97 0.63 2.00
C PRO A 4 -36.65 1.42 3.28
N VAL A 5 -35.81 0.82 4.14
CA VAL A 5 -35.27 1.49 5.33
C VAL A 5 -34.57 2.76 4.84
N LYS A 6 -34.93 3.93 5.38
CA LYS A 6 -34.28 5.19 4.98
C LYS A 6 -32.77 5.11 5.20
N LEU A 7 -31.99 5.66 4.28
CA LEU A 7 -30.52 5.63 4.31
C LEU A 7 -29.97 6.17 5.65
N GLU A 8 -30.59 7.22 6.16
CA GLU A 8 -30.27 7.87 7.43
C GLU A 8 -30.52 6.96 8.65
N ALA A 9 -31.53 6.09 8.56
CA ALA A 9 -31.92 5.24 9.68
C ALA A 9 -30.84 4.21 10.02
N PHE A 10 -30.24 3.55 9.03
CA PHE A 10 -29.13 2.65 9.31
C PHE A 10 -27.79 3.41 9.38
N ALA A 11 -27.60 4.51 8.66
CA ALA A 11 -26.37 5.30 8.77
C ALA A 11 -26.14 5.83 10.20
N SER A 12 -27.20 6.14 10.95
CA SER A 12 -27.13 6.59 12.34
C SER A 12 -27.03 5.46 13.37
N ASP A 13 -27.07 4.19 12.96
CA ASP A 13 -27.02 3.05 13.87
C ASP A 13 -25.66 3.00 14.61
N PRO A 14 -25.65 3.06 15.95
CA PRO A 14 -24.42 2.95 16.74
C PRO A 14 -23.87 1.52 16.77
N ASN A 15 -24.69 0.50 16.51
CA ASN A 15 -24.25 -0.88 16.43
C ASN A 15 -23.62 -1.14 15.07
N TRP A 16 -22.29 -1.29 15.05
CA TRP A 16 -21.54 -1.47 13.82
C TRP A 16 -21.94 -2.75 13.06
N ILE A 17 -22.46 -3.79 13.75
CA ILE A 17 -22.88 -5.05 13.14
C ILE A 17 -24.17 -4.85 12.34
N SER A 18 -25.21 -4.32 12.99
CA SER A 18 -26.49 -3.99 12.35
C SER A 18 -26.29 -2.98 11.21
N PHE A 19 -25.52 -1.92 11.46
CA PHE A 19 -25.11 -0.95 10.43
C PHE A 19 -24.50 -1.64 9.19
N ALA A 20 -23.52 -2.52 9.40
CA ALA A 20 -22.82 -3.18 8.32
C ALA A 20 -23.71 -4.17 7.56
N LYS A 21 -24.60 -4.91 8.24
CA LYS A 21 -25.60 -5.78 7.61
C LYS A 21 -26.52 -4.98 6.70
N ALA A 22 -27.05 -3.86 7.21
CA ALA A 22 -27.90 -2.95 6.43
C ALA A 22 -27.16 -2.36 5.23
N LEU A 23 -25.90 -1.92 5.42
CA LEU A 23 -25.08 -1.39 4.33
C LEU A 23 -24.80 -2.46 3.26
N ILE A 24 -24.46 -3.70 3.63
CA ILE A 24 -24.27 -4.80 2.67
C ILE A 24 -25.54 -5.06 1.87
N SER A 25 -26.71 -5.02 2.52
CA SER A 25 -27.99 -5.17 1.82
C SER A 25 -28.23 -4.01 0.85
N ALA A 26 -27.97 -2.78 1.26
CA ALA A 26 -28.15 -1.59 0.44
C ALA A 26 -27.22 -1.57 -0.78
N LEU A 27 -25.97 -2.03 -0.64
CA LEU A 27 -24.99 -2.08 -1.73
C LEU A 27 -25.35 -3.06 -2.84
N LYS A 28 -26.21 -4.06 -2.57
CA LYS A 28 -26.71 -5.00 -3.58
C LYS A 28 -27.77 -4.39 -4.50
N LYS A 29 -28.47 -3.35 -4.02
CA LYS A 29 -29.56 -2.66 -4.73
C LYS A 29 -29.52 -1.15 -4.42
N PRO A 30 -28.48 -0.42 -4.86
CA PRO A 30 -28.35 1.01 -4.60
C PRO A 30 -29.55 1.82 -5.14
N GLU A 31 -30.23 1.32 -6.17
CA GLU A 31 -31.43 1.91 -6.76
C GLU A 31 -32.62 2.01 -5.80
N ASP A 32 -32.74 1.08 -4.83
CA ASP A 32 -33.78 1.12 -3.79
C ASP A 32 -33.63 2.34 -2.87
N TYR A 33 -32.46 3.00 -2.92
CA TYR A 33 -32.08 4.18 -2.16
C TYR A 33 -31.87 5.42 -3.04
N GLY A 34 -32.19 5.35 -4.33
CA GLY A 34 -32.07 6.47 -5.27
C GLY A 34 -30.65 6.73 -5.80
N PHE A 35 -29.73 5.75 -5.68
CA PHE A 35 -28.37 5.85 -6.22
C PHE A 35 -28.20 5.02 -7.48
N SER A 36 -27.41 5.52 -8.42
CA SER A 36 -27.15 4.82 -9.69
C SER A 36 -26.08 3.73 -9.58
N ASP A 37 -25.23 3.80 -8.54
CA ASP A 37 -24.21 2.79 -8.27
C ASP A 37 -23.86 2.71 -6.77
N SER A 38 -23.14 1.66 -6.40
CA SER A 38 -22.71 1.41 -5.02
C SER A 38 -21.70 2.45 -4.49
N ASN A 39 -20.92 3.10 -5.35
CA ASN A 39 -19.94 4.11 -4.91
C ASN A 39 -20.64 5.39 -4.45
N GLN A 40 -21.69 5.81 -5.16
CA GLN A 40 -22.53 6.95 -4.77
C GLN A 40 -23.21 6.69 -3.43
N LEU A 41 -23.77 5.49 -3.24
CA LEU A 41 -24.37 5.09 -1.97
C LEU A 41 -23.34 5.11 -0.83
N LEU A 42 -22.14 4.54 -1.05
CA LEU A 42 -21.05 4.56 -0.07
C LEU A 42 -20.62 5.99 0.30
N ALA A 43 -20.54 6.90 -0.67
CA ALA A 43 -20.20 8.30 -0.42
C ALA A 43 -21.27 9.01 0.41
N ALA A 44 -22.55 8.76 0.13
CA ALA A 44 -23.66 9.33 0.89
C ALA A 44 -23.71 8.80 2.33
N VAL A 45 -23.52 7.50 2.55
CA VAL A 45 -23.47 6.91 3.89
C VAL A 45 -22.27 7.43 4.69
N ALA A 46 -21.12 7.58 4.05
CA ALA A 46 -19.92 8.16 4.65
C ALA A 46 -20.16 9.61 5.12
N LEU A 47 -20.79 10.43 4.27
CA LEU A 47 -21.18 11.79 4.61
C LEU A 47 -22.12 11.84 5.82
N LEU A 48 -23.18 11.01 5.82
CA LEU A 48 -24.15 10.94 6.93
C LEU A 48 -23.50 10.53 8.26
N ARG A 49 -22.44 9.73 8.21
CA ARG A 49 -21.68 9.30 9.41
C ARG A 49 -20.54 10.23 9.79
N GLY A 50 -20.24 11.25 8.98
CA GLY A 50 -19.10 12.14 9.21
C GLY A 50 -17.74 11.42 9.13
N VAL A 51 -17.61 10.44 8.24
CA VAL A 51 -16.36 9.65 8.06
C VAL A 51 -15.97 9.57 6.59
N ASP A 52 -14.72 9.20 6.31
CA ASP A 52 -14.29 8.88 4.94
C ASP A 52 -14.93 7.59 4.43
N THR A 53 -15.16 7.51 3.11
CA THR A 53 -15.66 6.29 2.45
C THR A 53 -14.76 5.07 2.70
N SER A 54 -13.45 5.27 2.85
CA SER A 54 -12.51 4.19 3.20
C SER A 54 -12.78 3.57 4.57
N SER A 55 -13.32 4.34 5.52
CA SER A 55 -13.63 3.87 6.88
C SER A 55 -14.77 2.86 6.89
N LEU A 56 -15.64 2.87 5.87
CA LEU A 56 -16.73 1.89 5.70
C LEU A 56 -16.23 0.50 5.30
N ARG A 57 -14.99 0.35 4.83
CA ARG A 57 -14.43 -0.95 4.42
C ARG A 57 -14.29 -1.92 5.60
N ASN A 58 -13.93 -1.41 6.77
CA ASN A 58 -13.71 -2.21 7.97
C ASN A 58 -14.98 -2.91 8.47
N PRO A 59 -16.11 -2.21 8.70
CA PRO A 59 -17.35 -2.86 9.13
C PRO A 59 -17.87 -3.88 8.08
N LEU A 60 -17.76 -3.55 6.79
CA LEU A 60 -18.11 -4.47 5.70
C LEU A 60 -17.25 -5.75 5.73
N ALA A 61 -15.93 -5.60 5.87
CA ALA A 61 -15.01 -6.73 5.93
C ALA A 61 -15.26 -7.62 7.16
N ALA A 62 -15.51 -7.01 8.32
CA ALA A 62 -15.80 -7.73 9.56
C ALA A 62 -17.09 -8.55 9.45
N VAL A 63 -18.19 -7.97 8.96
CA VAL A 63 -19.45 -8.71 8.77
C VAL A 63 -19.32 -9.80 7.72
N ASN A 64 -18.68 -9.54 6.58
CA ASN A 64 -18.47 -10.57 5.55
C ASN A 64 -17.68 -11.78 6.10
N TRP A 65 -16.72 -11.55 6.99
CA TRP A 65 -16.03 -12.64 7.66
C TRP A 65 -16.95 -13.41 8.62
N MET A 66 -17.76 -12.70 9.42
CA MET A 66 -18.71 -13.32 10.35
C MET A 66 -19.78 -14.16 9.66
N VAL A 67 -20.27 -13.76 8.48
CA VAL A 67 -21.24 -14.54 7.68
C VAL A 67 -20.75 -15.97 7.46
N LEU A 68 -19.46 -16.16 7.23
CA LEU A 68 -18.88 -17.46 6.92
C LEU A 68 -18.37 -18.21 8.15
N ASN A 69 -17.92 -17.49 9.19
CA ASN A 69 -17.14 -18.08 10.28
C ASN A 69 -17.82 -17.98 11.66
N ALA A 70 -18.82 -17.11 11.82
CA ALA A 70 -19.49 -16.86 13.10
C ALA A 70 -20.95 -16.38 12.90
N PRO A 71 -21.81 -17.16 12.21
CA PRO A 71 -23.19 -16.75 11.90
C PRO A 71 -24.03 -16.51 13.16
N GLU A 72 -23.84 -17.32 14.21
CA GLU A 72 -24.57 -17.14 15.48
C GLU A 72 -24.23 -15.81 16.15
N ALA A 73 -22.96 -15.42 16.16
CA ALA A 73 -22.53 -14.12 16.67
C ALA A 73 -23.02 -12.95 15.81
N LEU A 74 -23.20 -13.17 14.50
CA LEU A 74 -23.76 -12.19 13.58
C LEU A 74 -25.27 -11.98 13.81
N GLU A 75 -26.00 -13.03 14.14
CA GLU A 75 -27.43 -12.95 14.48
C GLU A 75 -27.66 -12.32 15.87
N ALA A 76 -26.76 -12.56 16.82
CA ALA A 76 -26.85 -11.95 18.15
C ALA A 76 -26.65 -10.42 18.16
N GLU A 77 -26.00 -9.87 17.13
CA GLU A 77 -25.74 -8.43 16.96
C GLU A 77 -25.23 -7.71 18.23
N ASN A 78 -24.39 -8.38 19.04
CA ASN A 78 -23.92 -7.79 20.29
C ASN A 78 -22.97 -6.60 20.03
N GLY A 79 -23.49 -5.38 20.20
CA GLY A 79 -22.75 -4.14 19.99
C GLY A 79 -21.56 -3.90 20.94
N GLY A 80 -21.43 -4.70 22.01
CA GLY A 80 -20.27 -4.69 22.90
C GLY A 80 -19.02 -5.35 22.29
N ILE A 81 -19.17 -6.11 21.21
CA ILE A 81 -18.05 -6.73 20.51
C ILE A 81 -17.29 -5.66 19.71
N ALA A 82 -16.00 -5.53 19.98
CA ALA A 82 -15.16 -4.62 19.22
C ALA A 82 -14.93 -5.14 17.78
N MET A 83 -15.35 -4.38 16.77
CA MET A 83 -15.08 -4.65 15.34
C MET A 83 -13.61 -4.96 15.06
N THR A 84 -12.70 -4.24 15.71
CA THR A 84 -11.25 -4.46 15.54
C THR A 84 -10.80 -5.85 16.01
N GLY A 85 -11.49 -6.48 16.96
CA GLY A 85 -11.23 -7.86 17.34
C GLY A 85 -11.66 -8.86 16.26
N VAL A 86 -12.81 -8.63 15.63
CA VAL A 86 -13.29 -9.44 14.49
C VAL A 86 -12.32 -9.34 13.30
N LEU A 87 -11.79 -8.14 13.02
CA LEU A 87 -10.77 -7.97 11.98
C LEU A 87 -9.46 -8.71 12.31
N LEU A 88 -9.08 -8.80 13.59
CA LEU A 88 -7.93 -9.61 14.00
C LEU A 88 -8.21 -11.10 13.81
N LEU A 89 -9.41 -11.59 14.17
CA LEU A 89 -9.83 -12.97 13.90
C LEU A 89 -9.83 -13.28 12.40
N SER A 90 -10.28 -12.34 11.57
CA SER A 90 -10.21 -12.46 10.12
C SER A 90 -8.78 -12.62 9.63
N GLN A 91 -7.85 -11.81 10.15
CA GLN A 91 -6.42 -11.96 9.86
C GLN A 91 -5.88 -13.30 10.34
N ILE A 92 -6.20 -13.72 11.57
CA ILE A 92 -5.80 -15.03 12.10
C ILE A 92 -6.33 -16.13 11.19
N SER A 93 -7.57 -16.09 10.72
CA SER A 93 -8.15 -17.13 9.86
C SER A 93 -7.42 -17.30 8.52
N ILE A 94 -6.83 -16.21 8.01
CA ILE A 94 -5.97 -16.25 6.82
C ILE A 94 -4.63 -16.92 7.14
N LEU A 95 -4.11 -16.74 8.35
CA LEU A 95 -2.84 -17.34 8.78
C LEU A 95 -3.00 -18.79 9.17
N ASP A 96 -4.02 -19.07 9.98
CA ASP A 96 -4.28 -20.26 10.76
C ASP A 96 -5.79 -20.35 11.01
N SER A 97 -6.50 -20.98 10.06
CA SER A 97 -7.96 -21.13 10.12
C SER A 97 -8.41 -21.97 11.31
N GLU A 98 -7.62 -22.96 11.73
CA GLU A 98 -7.92 -23.80 12.89
C GLU A 98 -7.84 -23.00 14.19
N LEU A 99 -6.78 -22.18 14.35
CA LEU A 99 -6.68 -21.32 15.52
C LEU A 99 -7.80 -20.28 15.55
N ALA A 100 -8.14 -19.66 14.41
CA ALA A 100 -9.26 -18.72 14.32
C ALA A 100 -10.57 -19.36 14.77
N ALA A 101 -10.88 -20.56 14.25
CA ALA A 101 -12.09 -21.30 14.62
C ALA A 101 -12.11 -21.65 16.12
N LYS A 102 -10.94 -21.96 16.71
CA LYS A 102 -10.83 -22.27 18.14
C LYS A 102 -11.04 -21.07 19.06
N ILE A 103 -10.54 -19.89 18.70
CA ILE A 103 -10.57 -18.71 19.58
C ILE A 103 -11.75 -17.78 19.32
N ALA A 104 -12.39 -17.86 18.14
CA ALA A 104 -13.50 -16.99 17.78
C ALA A 104 -14.72 -17.13 18.75
N PRO A 105 -15.20 -18.33 19.11
CA PRO A 105 -16.31 -18.46 20.07
C PRO A 105 -16.01 -17.78 21.40
N LYS A 106 -14.81 -18.03 21.95
CA LYS A 106 -14.33 -17.42 23.20
C LYS A 106 -14.26 -15.89 23.15
N PHE A 107 -13.90 -15.33 21.99
CA PHE A 107 -13.91 -13.88 21.80
C PHE A 107 -15.34 -13.33 21.78
N PHE A 108 -16.28 -14.01 21.11
CA PHE A 108 -17.68 -13.58 21.03
C PHE A 108 -18.46 -13.77 22.34
N GLU A 109 -18.09 -14.76 23.16
CA GLU A 109 -18.61 -14.99 24.51
C GLU A 109 -18.00 -14.04 25.56
N GLY A 110 -16.97 -13.28 25.20
CA GLY A 110 -16.29 -12.32 26.08
C GLY A 110 -15.20 -12.94 26.97
N GLU A 111 -14.88 -14.22 26.80
CA GLU A 111 -13.79 -14.90 27.52
C GLU A 111 -12.40 -14.42 27.07
N LEU A 112 -12.27 -13.99 25.80
CA LEU A 112 -11.05 -13.39 25.26
C LEU A 112 -11.23 -11.90 25.00
N SER A 113 -10.32 -11.11 25.55
CA SER A 113 -10.19 -9.70 25.22
C SER A 113 -9.59 -9.51 23.82
N ARG A 114 -9.83 -8.34 23.23
CA ARG A 114 -9.16 -7.91 21.99
C ARG A 114 -7.62 -7.99 22.08
N THR A 115 -7.06 -7.69 23.25
CA THR A 115 -5.60 -7.75 23.46
C THR A 115 -5.09 -9.19 23.34
N GLN A 116 -5.80 -10.15 23.93
CA GLN A 116 -5.45 -11.57 23.82
C GLN A 116 -5.57 -12.09 22.38
N VAL A 117 -6.60 -11.67 21.63
CA VAL A 117 -6.69 -11.99 20.19
C VAL A 117 -5.54 -11.38 19.40
N ARG A 118 -5.12 -10.15 19.73
CA ARG A 118 -3.94 -9.53 19.11
C ARG A 118 -2.66 -10.28 19.43
N ASP A 119 -2.50 -10.72 20.67
CA ASP A 119 -1.30 -11.45 21.08
C ASP A 119 -1.27 -12.84 20.45
N ALA A 120 -2.41 -13.52 20.30
CA ALA A 120 -2.52 -14.74 19.49
C ALA A 120 -2.09 -14.51 18.03
N LEU A 121 -2.55 -13.41 17.42
CA LEU A 121 -2.10 -13.03 16.08
C LEU A 121 -0.59 -12.80 16.03
N LYS A 122 -0.01 -12.09 17.01
CA LYS A 122 1.45 -11.87 17.08
C LYS A 122 2.21 -13.19 17.23
N SER A 123 1.76 -14.09 18.09
CA SER A 123 2.40 -15.40 18.28
C SER A 123 2.41 -16.20 16.99
N ILE A 124 1.29 -16.26 16.26
CA ILE A 124 1.26 -16.91 14.93
C ILE A 124 2.18 -16.20 13.95
N GLN A 125 2.25 -14.87 13.98
CA GLN A 125 3.12 -14.11 13.07
C GLN A 125 4.60 -14.38 13.34
N VAL A 126 4.99 -14.58 14.60
CA VAL A 126 6.34 -14.96 15.01
C VAL A 126 6.62 -16.43 14.67
N GLU A 127 5.71 -17.34 15.03
CA GLU A 127 5.85 -18.80 14.80
C GLU A 127 5.81 -19.16 13.30
N ARG A 128 4.95 -18.50 12.52
CA ARG A 128 4.78 -18.78 11.09
C ARG A 128 5.66 -17.94 10.17
N SER A 129 6.40 -16.93 10.67
CA SER A 129 7.24 -16.03 9.85
C SER A 129 6.60 -15.68 8.50
N GLY A 130 5.31 -15.33 8.50
CA GLY A 130 4.56 -15.20 7.26
C GLY A 130 3.17 -14.64 7.48
N ARG A 131 2.80 -13.67 6.62
CA ARG A 131 1.46 -13.10 6.34
C ARG A 131 0.89 -12.00 7.25
N GLY A 132 1.22 -11.86 8.55
CA GLY A 132 1.09 -10.54 9.23
C GLY A 132 2.05 -9.49 8.69
N VAL A 133 2.97 -10.02 7.90
CA VAL A 133 4.12 -9.37 7.40
C VAL A 133 3.76 -8.67 6.10
N LEU A 134 2.86 -9.08 5.21
CA LEU A 134 2.73 -8.47 3.86
C LEU A 134 2.70 -6.92 3.72
N ALA A 135 2.18 -6.13 4.67
CA ALA A 135 2.36 -4.66 4.64
C ALA A 135 3.71 -4.19 5.26
N HIS A 136 4.14 -4.82 6.35
CA HIS A 136 5.42 -4.58 7.02
C HIS A 136 6.61 -5.28 6.32
N ASP A 137 6.35 -6.32 5.53
CA ASP A 137 7.17 -7.04 4.56
C ASP A 137 7.14 -6.32 3.26
N ARG A 138 6.07 -5.65 2.81
CA ARG A 138 6.21 -4.75 1.67
C ARG A 138 7.18 -3.63 2.00
N VAL A 139 7.08 -3.06 3.20
CA VAL A 139 8.04 -2.05 3.67
C VAL A 139 9.41 -2.68 3.95
N LYS A 140 9.51 -3.84 4.61
CA LYS A 140 10.79 -4.53 4.85
C LYS A 140 11.41 -5.12 3.60
N GLN A 141 10.65 -5.59 2.62
CA GLN A 141 11.11 -6.05 1.30
C GLN A 141 11.49 -4.86 0.44
N ALA A 142 10.77 -3.74 0.52
CA ALA A 142 11.20 -2.51 -0.13
C ALA A 142 12.54 -2.06 0.44
N VAL A 143 12.64 -1.96 1.77
CA VAL A 143 13.88 -1.59 2.47
C VAL A 143 14.97 -2.64 2.27
N ALA A 144 14.66 -3.94 2.27
CA ALA A 144 15.62 -5.01 2.06
C ALA A 144 16.08 -5.09 0.59
N PHE A 145 15.19 -4.80 -0.36
CA PHE A 145 15.57 -4.66 -1.76
C PHE A 145 16.46 -3.44 -1.97
N GLU A 146 16.09 -2.29 -1.42
CA GLU A 146 16.91 -1.08 -1.44
C GLU A 146 18.27 -1.31 -0.76
N THR A 147 18.29 -2.02 0.36
CA THR A 147 19.52 -2.39 1.09
C THR A 147 20.37 -3.36 0.28
N ALA A 148 19.79 -4.42 -0.28
CA ALA A 148 20.49 -5.40 -1.10
C ALA A 148 21.05 -4.76 -2.38
N VAL A 149 20.31 -3.85 -3.01
CA VAL A 149 20.80 -3.07 -4.16
C VAL A 149 21.96 -2.16 -3.73
N ALA A 150 21.85 -1.48 -2.59
CA ALA A 150 22.92 -0.62 -2.09
C ALA A 150 24.19 -1.41 -1.76
N GLU A 151 24.05 -2.57 -1.10
CA GLU A 151 25.16 -3.48 -0.80
C GLU A 151 25.78 -4.00 -2.10
N PHE A 152 24.98 -4.55 -3.00
CA PHE A 152 25.44 -5.08 -4.29
C PHE A 152 26.18 -4.03 -5.12
N LEU A 153 25.65 -2.81 -5.24
CA LEU A 153 26.29 -1.74 -6.01
C LEU A 153 27.52 -1.15 -5.30
N SER A 154 27.62 -1.28 -3.98
CA SER A 154 28.82 -0.90 -3.25
C SER A 154 29.94 -1.92 -3.46
N ASP A 155 29.60 -3.20 -3.51
CA ASP A 155 30.55 -4.31 -3.70
C ASP A 155 30.94 -4.51 -5.19
N HIS A 156 30.02 -4.17 -6.10
CA HIS A 156 30.18 -4.34 -7.55
C HIS A 156 29.84 -3.05 -8.31
N PRO A 157 30.53 -1.93 -8.07
CA PRO A 157 30.18 -0.66 -8.70
C PRO A 157 30.42 -0.66 -10.23
N ASP A 158 31.29 -1.54 -10.73
CA ASP A 158 31.64 -1.71 -12.13
C ASP A 158 30.44 -2.08 -13.03
N VAL A 159 29.41 -2.74 -12.47
CA VAL A 159 28.16 -3.09 -13.19
C VAL A 159 27.43 -1.86 -13.74
N LEU A 160 27.66 -0.68 -13.17
CA LEU A 160 27.07 0.58 -13.63
C LEU A 160 27.71 1.08 -14.93
N GLN A 161 28.86 0.50 -15.32
CA GLN A 161 29.62 0.85 -16.52
C GLN A 161 29.94 2.36 -16.61
N LEU A 162 30.25 2.98 -15.47
CA LEU A 162 30.56 4.41 -15.39
C LEU A 162 32.06 4.70 -15.45
N GLY A 163 32.90 3.68 -15.62
CA GLY A 163 34.37 3.76 -15.58
C GLY A 163 34.95 3.40 -14.21
N SER A 164 36.27 3.47 -14.06
CA SER A 164 36.98 3.10 -12.82
C SER A 164 36.85 4.14 -11.70
N ASP A 165 37.30 3.77 -10.51
CA ASP A 165 37.51 4.63 -9.34
C ASP A 165 36.25 5.35 -8.84
N ILE A 166 35.12 4.67 -8.97
CA ILE A 166 33.83 5.13 -8.49
C ILE A 166 33.49 4.48 -7.15
N LYS A 167 32.70 5.19 -6.34
CA LYS A 167 32.12 4.69 -5.10
C LYS A 167 30.63 4.99 -5.10
N VAL A 168 29.85 4.05 -4.58
CA VAL A 168 28.41 4.24 -4.38
C VAL A 168 28.19 4.62 -2.92
N THR A 169 27.44 5.70 -2.69
CA THR A 169 27.14 6.20 -1.35
C THR A 169 25.65 6.52 -1.23
N LYS A 170 25.10 6.53 -0.02
CA LYS A 170 23.72 6.99 0.21
C LYS A 170 23.57 8.46 -0.15
N GLY A 171 22.48 8.81 -0.81
CA GLY A 171 22.16 10.21 -1.08
C GLY A 171 21.77 10.97 0.18
N THR A 172 21.97 12.29 0.16
CA THR A 172 21.65 13.15 1.29
C THR A 172 20.27 13.78 1.09
N ARG A 173 19.38 13.65 2.08
CA ARG A 173 18.03 14.26 2.04
C ARG A 173 18.01 15.79 1.96
N SER A 174 19.12 16.44 2.31
CA SER A 174 19.28 17.90 2.19
C SER A 174 19.72 18.36 0.80
N SER A 175 19.95 17.43 -0.14
CA SER A 175 20.24 17.79 -1.53
C SER A 175 18.99 18.37 -2.22
N ARG A 176 19.22 19.28 -3.17
CA ARG A 176 18.14 19.93 -3.94
C ARG A 176 17.28 18.91 -4.70
N VAL A 177 17.90 17.84 -5.16
CA VAL A 177 17.23 16.68 -5.77
C VAL A 177 17.68 15.43 -5.03
N PRO A 178 16.88 14.95 -4.07
CA PRO A 178 17.18 13.74 -3.32
C PRO A 178 17.27 12.55 -4.28
N ALA A 179 18.32 11.76 -4.11
CA ALA A 179 18.47 10.46 -4.75
C ALA A 179 18.64 9.39 -3.67
N ASP A 180 18.24 8.16 -3.95
CA ASP A 180 18.41 7.04 -3.01
C ASP A 180 19.90 6.74 -2.80
N LEU A 181 20.66 6.63 -3.91
CA LEU A 181 22.12 6.51 -3.91
C LEU A 181 22.76 7.49 -4.90
N VAL A 182 24.03 7.78 -4.67
CA VAL A 182 24.86 8.67 -5.49
C VAL A 182 26.17 7.98 -5.80
N VAL A 183 26.57 8.02 -7.07
CA VAL A 183 27.89 7.57 -7.52
C VAL A 183 28.85 8.73 -7.47
N VAL A 184 29.97 8.53 -6.80
CA VAL A 184 30.99 9.54 -6.57
C VAL A 184 32.31 9.08 -7.20
N ARG A 185 32.96 9.97 -7.95
CA ARG A 185 34.35 9.81 -8.42
C ARG A 185 35.17 10.97 -7.91
N ASN A 186 36.30 10.67 -7.25
CA ASN A 186 37.20 11.71 -6.69
C ASN A 186 36.46 12.74 -5.82
N GLY A 187 35.50 12.29 -5.01
CA GLY A 187 34.69 13.16 -4.14
C GLY A 187 33.58 13.96 -4.83
N LYS A 188 33.43 13.86 -6.17
CA LYS A 188 32.37 14.55 -6.91
C LYS A 188 31.24 13.58 -7.33
N PRO A 189 29.97 13.95 -7.12
CA PRO A 189 28.85 13.16 -7.61
C PRO A 189 28.80 13.19 -9.14
N ILE A 190 28.73 12.02 -9.77
CA ILE A 190 28.67 11.89 -11.24
C ILE A 190 27.35 11.29 -11.71
N ALA A 191 26.69 10.47 -10.90
CA ALA A 191 25.41 9.87 -11.24
C ALA A 191 24.50 9.75 -10.02
N ALA A 192 23.19 9.84 -10.25
CA ALA A 192 22.16 9.49 -9.27
C ALA A 192 21.58 8.12 -9.59
N ILE A 193 21.24 7.37 -8.53
CA ILE A 193 20.57 6.09 -8.63
C ILE A 193 19.28 6.17 -7.84
N GLU A 194 18.17 5.91 -8.53
CA GLU A 194 16.84 5.75 -7.97
C GLU A 194 16.51 4.27 -7.88
N VAL A 195 16.06 3.81 -6.72
CA VAL A 195 15.66 2.42 -6.50
C VAL A 195 14.14 2.39 -6.32
N LYS A 196 13.47 1.49 -7.02
CA LYS A 196 12.03 1.25 -6.83
C LYS A 196 11.80 -0.21 -6.54
N SER A 197 11.09 -0.50 -5.46
CA SER A 197 10.81 -1.85 -4.99
C SER A 197 9.56 -2.45 -5.64
N HIS A 198 9.29 -3.73 -5.34
CA HIS A 198 8.13 -4.42 -5.89
C HIS A 198 6.82 -3.73 -5.53
N ARG A 199 5.92 -3.59 -6.52
CA ARG A 199 4.58 -3.04 -6.33
C ARG A 199 3.55 -3.83 -7.14
N GLN A 200 2.47 -4.25 -6.48
CA GLN A 200 1.40 -5.04 -7.10
C GLN A 200 0.60 -4.28 -8.16
N LYS A 201 0.36 -2.97 -7.95
CA LYS A 201 -0.34 -2.11 -8.93
C LYS A 201 0.54 -0.91 -9.26
N ARG A 202 0.83 -0.73 -10.55
CA ARG A 202 1.68 0.33 -11.11
C ARG A 202 0.85 1.18 -12.06
N HIS A 203 0.04 2.08 -11.50
CA HIS A 203 -0.80 2.98 -12.30
C HIS A 203 0.07 3.98 -13.07
N GLN A 204 -0.40 4.44 -14.23
CA GLN A 204 0.33 5.37 -15.11
C GLN A 204 0.85 6.62 -14.37
N ARG A 205 0.05 7.21 -13.49
CA ARG A 205 0.46 8.34 -12.64
C ARG A 205 1.77 8.06 -11.89
N TYR A 206 1.91 6.87 -11.30
CA TYR A 206 3.09 6.52 -10.53
C TYR A 206 4.34 6.32 -11.40
N LEU A 207 4.15 5.80 -12.62
CA LEU A 207 5.23 5.68 -13.61
C LEU A 207 5.71 7.07 -14.04
N LEU A 208 4.78 7.99 -14.31
CA LEU A 208 5.09 9.39 -14.63
C LEU A 208 5.80 10.12 -13.49
N GLU A 209 5.36 9.93 -12.24
CA GLU A 209 6.06 10.48 -11.06
C GLU A 209 7.49 9.94 -10.95
N THR A 210 7.70 8.64 -11.22
CA THR A 210 9.04 8.02 -11.22
C THR A 210 9.94 8.61 -12.30
N LEU A 211 9.42 8.76 -13.53
CA LEU A 211 10.13 9.40 -14.63
C LEU A 211 10.42 10.89 -14.36
N GLY A 212 9.48 11.61 -13.74
CA GLY A 212 9.65 13.01 -13.37
C GLY A 212 10.79 13.20 -12.36
N MET A 213 10.88 12.34 -11.35
CA MET A 213 11.98 12.35 -10.38
C MET A 213 13.32 12.00 -11.04
N ALA A 214 13.35 10.98 -11.90
CA ALA A 214 14.56 10.62 -12.65
C ALA A 214 15.02 11.76 -13.58
N THR A 215 14.09 12.45 -14.23
CA THR A 215 14.36 13.62 -15.07
C THR A 215 14.90 14.79 -14.25
N LEU A 216 14.35 15.02 -13.06
CA LEU A 216 14.84 16.05 -12.15
C LEU A 216 16.28 15.74 -11.71
N ALA A 217 16.59 14.48 -11.40
CA ALA A 217 17.95 14.04 -11.10
C ALA A 217 18.89 14.24 -12.30
N ALA A 218 18.44 13.92 -13.52
CA ALA A 218 19.24 14.11 -14.73
C ALA A 218 19.63 15.58 -15.01
N ARG A 219 18.98 16.56 -14.36
CA ARG A 219 19.40 17.98 -14.45
C ARG A 219 20.64 18.31 -13.61
N GLU A 220 20.82 17.60 -12.50
CA GLU A 220 21.88 17.81 -11.51
C GLU A 220 23.06 16.83 -11.69
N TYR A 221 22.78 15.61 -12.18
CA TYR A 221 23.79 14.57 -12.38
C TYR A 221 23.99 14.26 -13.86
N SER A 222 25.21 13.86 -14.26
CA SER A 222 25.52 13.54 -15.67
C SER A 222 24.82 12.28 -16.18
N LYS A 223 24.38 11.42 -15.26
CA LYS A 223 23.60 10.22 -15.57
C LYS A 223 22.63 9.93 -14.42
N THR A 224 21.46 9.40 -14.77
CA THR A 224 20.50 8.86 -13.80
C THR A 224 20.23 7.41 -14.12
N VAL A 225 20.29 6.56 -13.10
CA VAL A 225 20.04 5.12 -13.22
C VAL A 225 18.79 4.80 -12.41
N LEU A 226 17.82 4.14 -13.04
CA LEU A 226 16.63 3.62 -12.37
C LEU A 226 16.80 2.11 -12.19
N VAL A 227 16.88 1.65 -10.94
CA VAL A 227 16.94 0.23 -10.59
C VAL A 227 15.54 -0.23 -10.19
N ILE A 228 15.02 -1.19 -10.95
CA ILE A 228 13.69 -1.79 -10.75
C ILE A 228 13.81 -3.31 -10.71
N PRO A 229 12.95 -4.02 -9.95
CA PRO A 229 12.93 -5.48 -9.97
C PRO A 229 12.35 -5.99 -11.28
N GLU A 230 12.78 -7.16 -11.72
CA GLU A 230 12.34 -7.82 -12.96
C GLU A 230 10.82 -7.90 -13.10
N SER A 231 10.09 -8.06 -11.99
CA SER A 231 8.63 -8.03 -11.93
C SER A 231 7.95 -6.75 -12.48
N TRP A 232 8.73 -5.72 -12.82
CA TRP A 232 8.27 -4.50 -13.48
C TRP A 232 8.36 -4.55 -15.01
N GLY A 233 8.74 -5.68 -15.63
CA GLY A 233 8.98 -5.82 -17.08
C GLY A 233 8.05 -5.00 -17.99
N ASP A 234 6.73 -5.22 -17.92
CA ASP A 234 5.75 -4.47 -18.73
C ASP A 234 5.78 -2.96 -18.47
N SER A 235 5.98 -2.56 -17.21
CA SER A 235 6.07 -1.16 -16.80
C SER A 235 7.36 -0.49 -17.28
N ALA A 236 8.46 -1.24 -17.42
CA ALA A 236 9.69 -0.73 -18.01
C ALA A 236 9.49 -0.39 -19.50
N ILE A 237 8.77 -1.24 -20.23
CA ILE A 237 8.39 -0.99 -21.64
C ILE A 237 7.51 0.25 -21.75
N VAL A 238 6.50 0.37 -20.87
CA VAL A 238 5.63 1.57 -20.85
C VAL A 238 6.44 2.83 -20.53
N MET A 239 7.35 2.79 -19.56
CA MET A 239 8.20 3.93 -19.23
C MET A 239 9.14 4.30 -20.39
N ALA A 240 9.70 3.32 -21.11
CA ALA A 240 10.52 3.59 -22.29
C ALA A 240 9.73 4.31 -23.39
N LYS A 241 8.51 3.84 -23.69
CA LYS A 241 7.61 4.53 -24.63
C LYS A 241 7.26 5.95 -24.18
N LEU A 242 6.96 6.12 -22.89
CA LEU A 242 6.69 7.45 -22.34
C LEU A 242 7.89 8.39 -22.48
N ILE A 243 9.13 7.88 -22.37
CA ILE A 243 10.34 8.67 -22.61
C ILE A 243 10.45 9.07 -24.09
N GLU A 244 10.18 8.15 -25.03
CA GLU A 244 10.20 8.43 -26.47
C GLU A 244 9.12 9.45 -26.89
N GLU A 245 7.98 9.45 -26.19
CA GLU A 245 6.88 10.38 -26.43
C GLU A 245 7.11 11.77 -25.80
N LEU A 246 8.14 11.94 -24.96
CA LEU A 246 8.51 13.26 -24.44
C LEU A 246 9.24 14.04 -25.54
N PRO A 247 8.82 15.29 -25.84
CA PRO A 247 9.50 16.11 -26.82
C PRO A 247 10.96 16.35 -26.40
N ASP A 248 11.89 16.27 -27.36
CA ASP A 248 13.33 16.43 -27.16
C ASP A 248 13.63 17.59 -26.21
N TYR A 249 14.10 17.26 -25.01
CA TYR A 249 14.64 18.24 -24.08
C TYR A 249 16.03 18.61 -24.59
N PRO A 250 16.37 19.91 -24.75
CA PRO A 250 17.66 20.30 -25.31
C PRO A 250 18.76 19.72 -24.43
N GLN A 251 19.64 18.93 -25.04
CA GLN A 251 20.89 18.52 -24.40
C GLN A 251 21.61 19.79 -23.98
N LYS A 252 22.14 19.82 -22.75
CA LYS A 252 23.08 20.87 -22.33
C LYS A 252 24.26 20.84 -23.30
N GLU A 253 24.20 21.66 -24.35
CA GLU A 253 25.41 22.16 -24.97
C GLU A 253 26.16 22.86 -23.83
N ALA A 254 27.36 22.35 -23.55
CA ALA A 254 28.28 23.02 -22.68
C ALA A 254 28.40 24.46 -23.18
N LEU A 255 27.98 25.42 -22.35
CA LEU A 255 28.47 26.78 -22.44
C LEU A 255 29.98 26.70 -22.16
N VAL A 256 30.73 26.38 -23.21
CA VAL A 256 32.12 26.75 -23.34
C VAL A 256 32.09 28.27 -23.39
N GLU A 257 32.40 28.92 -22.27
CA GLU A 257 32.84 30.31 -22.35
C GLU A 257 34.10 30.31 -23.22
N PRO A 258 34.09 31.00 -24.39
CA PRO A 258 35.33 31.31 -25.06
C PRO A 258 36.02 32.34 -24.17
N GLY A 259 37.23 32.01 -23.72
CA GLY A 259 37.95 32.80 -22.74
C GLY A 259 38.06 34.27 -23.11
N LEU A 260 38.03 35.10 -22.06
CA LEU A 260 38.77 36.36 -21.89
C LEU A 260 39.01 36.56 -20.40
#